data_AF-A0AAN1C5K8-F1
#
_entry.id   AF-A0AAN1C5K8-F1
#
_cell.length_a   1.000
_cell.length_b   1.000
_cell.length_c   1.000
_cell.angle_alpha   90.00
_cell.angle_beta   90.00
_cell.angle_gamma   90.00
#
_symmetry.space_group_name_H-M   'P 1'
#
loop_
_entity.id
_entity.type
_entity.pdbx_description
1 polymer ?
#
loop_
_entity_poly.entity_id
_entity_poly.type
_entity_poly.pdbx_seq_one_letter_code
_entity_poly.pdbx_strand_id
1 'polypeptide(L)' 'MDYKDDVDLHEKLAEWEAFYNCHRPHSAHAGKTSYEVLKNKLSL' A
#
# COMPACT_ATOMS: atom_id res chain seq x y z
N MET A 1 -24.75 8.94 -23.66
CA MET A 1 -24.66 8.48 -22.27
C MET A 1 -23.32 8.98 -21.75
N ASP A 2 -23.25 10.27 -21.44
CA ASP A 2 -22.06 10.87 -20.86
C ASP A 2 -22.07 10.56 -19.38
N TYR A 3 -21.39 9.47 -19.02
CA TYR A 3 -21.10 9.13 -17.64
C TYR A 3 -20.17 10.23 -17.10
N LYS A 4 -20.77 11.18 -16.38
CA LYS A 4 -20.08 12.26 -15.69
C LYS A 4 -20.00 11.93 -14.21
N ASP A 5 -19.20 10.91 -13.94
CA ASP A 5 -18.81 10.55 -12.58
C ASP A 5 -17.31 10.84 -12.54
N ASP A 6 -17.00 12.13 -12.41
CA ASP A 6 -15.66 12.64 -12.19
C ASP A 6 -15.23 12.23 -10.76
N VAL A 7 -15.22 10.93 -10.48
CA VAL A 7 -14.32 10.36 -9.49
C VAL A 7 -12.94 10.61 -10.07
N ASP A 8 -12.19 11.51 -9.45
CA ASP A 8 -10.77 11.71 -9.75
C ASP A 8 -10.05 10.39 -9.53
N LEU A 9 -9.96 9.61 -10.60
CA LEU A 9 -9.40 8.25 -10.60
C LEU A 9 -7.95 8.30 -10.09
N HIS A 10 -7.27 9.40 -10.39
CA HIS A 10 -5.93 9.70 -9.90
C HIS A 10 -5.88 9.83 -8.38
N GLU A 11 -6.85 10.51 -7.75
CA GLU A 11 -6.92 10.65 -6.30
C GLU A 11 -7.15 9.29 -5.63
N LYS A 12 -8.08 8.49 -6.15
CA LYS A 12 -8.30 7.13 -5.65
C LYS A 12 -7.12 6.21 -5.83
N LEU A 13 -6.37 6.33 -6.93
CA LEU A 13 -5.15 5.57 -7.17
C LEU A 13 -4.04 5.95 -6.19
N ALA A 14 -3.87 7.26 -5.92
CA ALA A 14 -2.92 7.74 -4.93
C ALA A 14 -3.26 7.24 -3.51
N GLU A 15 -4.55 7.26 -3.15
CA GLU A 15 -5.02 6.70 -1.89
C GLU A 15 -4.76 5.19 -1.80
N TRP A 16 -5.06 4.43 -2.87
CA TRP A 16 -4.80 3.00 -2.94
C TRP A 16 -3.31 2.66 -2.81
N GLU A 17 -2.45 3.43 -3.48
CA GLU A 17 -1.00 3.27 -3.42
C GLU A 17 -0.47 3.55 -2.01
N ALA A 18 -0.88 4.65 -1.39
CA ALA A 18 -0.50 4.99 -0.02
C ALA A 18 -1.01 3.96 0.99
N PHE A 19 -2.22 3.42 0.78
CA PHE A 19 -2.76 2.38 1.65
C PHE A 19 -1.95 1.09 1.54
N TYR A 20 -1.71 0.56 0.35
CA TYR A 20 -0.99 -0.71 0.18
C TYR A 20 0.50 -0.63 0.54
N ASN A 21 1.15 0.49 0.26
CA ASN A 21 2.57 0.66 0.53
C ASN A 21 2.87 0.99 2.00
N CYS A 22 2.02 1.81 2.66
CA CYS A 22 2.36 2.38 3.97
C CYS A 22 1.45 1.90 5.10
N HIS A 23 0.13 1.80 4.85
CA HIS A 23 -0.85 1.64 5.93
C HIS A 23 -1.39 0.23 6.05
N ARG A 24 -1.24 -0.59 5.01
CA ARG A 24 -1.80 -1.93 4.98
C ARG A 24 -1.17 -2.71 6.13
N PRO A 25 -1.94 -3.23 7.07
CA PRO A 25 -1.40 -4.10 8.09
C PRO A 25 -0.84 -5.34 7.37
N HIS A 26 0.50 -5.44 7.31
CA HIS A 26 1.21 -6.54 6.67
C HIS A 26 1.14 -7.76 7.59
N SER A 27 -0.06 -8.34 7.71
CA SER A 27 -0.31 -9.55 8.51
C SER A 27 0.53 -10.74 8.03
N ALA A 28 0.87 -10.80 6.74
CA ALA A 28 1.81 -11.77 6.16
C ALA A 28 3.24 -11.70 6.73
N HIS A 29 3.59 -10.60 7.38
CA HIS A 29 4.91 -10.35 7.96
C HIS A 29 4.82 -10.04 9.46
N ALA A 30 3.79 -10.55 10.14
CA ALA A 30 3.54 -10.32 11.57
C ALA A 30 3.48 -8.82 11.93
N GLY A 31 2.92 -8.00 11.04
CA GLY A 31 2.82 -6.55 11.21
C GLY A 31 4.06 -5.76 10.81
N LYS A 32 5.10 -6.40 10.27
CA LYS A 32 6.33 -5.76 9.79
C LYS A 32 6.25 -5.47 8.29
N THR A 33 6.85 -4.38 7.87
CA THR A 33 7.05 -4.10 6.44
C THR A 33 8.03 -5.10 5.82
N SER A 34 7.94 -5.31 4.51
CA SER A 34 8.90 -6.16 3.78
C SER A 34 10.35 -5.69 3.96
N TYR A 35 10.56 -4.38 4.17
CA TYR A 35 11.86 -3.80 4.47
C TYR A 35 12.40 -4.24 5.84
N GLU A 36 11.56 -4.24 6.88
CA GLU A 36 11.95 -4.72 8.22
C GLU A 36 12.27 -6.22 8.21
N VAL A 37 11.52 -7.01 7.44
CA VAL A 37 11.82 -8.44 7.23
C VAL A 37 13.16 -8.61 6.50
N LEU A 38 13.40 -7.83 5.44
CA LEU A 38 14.66 -7.86 4.69
C LEU A 38 15.85 -7.48 5.57
N LYS A 39 15.74 -6.40 6.36
CA LYS A 39 16.77 -5.97 7.30
C LYS A 39 17.05 -7.05 8.35
N ASN A 40 16.01 -7.69 8.90
CA ASN A 40 16.17 -8.78 9.85
C ASN A 40 16.92 -9.98 9.25
N LYS A 41 16.60 -10.35 8.00
CA LYS A 41 17.28 -11.44 7.27
C LYS A 41 18.74 -11.14 6.92
N LEU A 42 19.08 -9.87 6.67
CA LEU A 42 20.44 -9.43 6.36
C LEU A 42 21.31 -9.23 7.60
N SER A 43 20.70 -9.09 8.78
CA SER A 43 21.40 -8.97 10.07
C SER A 43 21.68 -10.33 10.74
N LEU A 44 21.31 -11.43 10.08
CA LEU A 44 21.65 -12.81 10.41
C LEU A 44 22.75 -13.31 9.46
#